data_AF-A0A6L9ERV5-F1
#
_entry.id   AF-A0A6L9ERV5-F1
#
_cell.length_a   1.000
_cell.length_b   1.000
_cell.length_c   1.000
_cell.angle_alpha   90.00
_cell.angle_beta   90.00
_cell.angle_gamma   90.00
#
_symmetry.space_group_name_H-M   'P 1'
#
loop_
_entity.id
_entity.type
_entity.pdbx_description
1 polymer ?
#
loop_
_entity_poly.entity_id
_entity_poly.type
_entity_poly.pdbx_seq_one_letter_code
_entity_poly.pdbx_strand_id
1 'polypeptide(L)'
;MKNNFNQILKGANVCKVLSGSFMSNIDIINGANRLSINQKKNIILKVEDIVKDRDMPFDKASPLLVVDLHVLSVEMKIDPGILLFTYVTNSNFI
;
A
#
# COMPACT_ATOMS: atom_id res chain seq x y z
N MET A 1 2.27 -9.13 -22.82
CA MET A 1 1.81 -7.84 -22.26
C MET A 1 0.53 -7.94 -21.43
N LYS A 2 -0.56 -8.60 -21.87
CA LYS A 2 -1.82 -8.74 -21.09
C LYS A 2 -1.66 -9.40 -19.70
N ASN A 3 -0.78 -10.38 -19.56
CA ASN A 3 -0.57 -11.08 -18.27
C ASN A 3 0.01 -10.18 -17.17
N ASN A 4 0.84 -9.19 -17.52
CA ASN A 4 1.46 -8.31 -16.54
C ASN A 4 0.44 -7.30 -15.97
N PHE A 5 -0.39 -6.69 -16.83
CA PHE A 5 -1.42 -5.77 -16.39
C PHE A 5 -2.47 -6.42 -15.48
N ASN A 6 -2.88 -7.65 -15.78
CA ASN A 6 -3.81 -8.40 -14.93
C ASN A 6 -3.21 -8.73 -13.55
N GLN A 7 -1.90 -8.99 -13.47
CA GLN A 7 -1.22 -9.20 -12.19
C GLN A 7 -1.14 -7.91 -11.38
N ILE A 8 -0.80 -6.79 -12.02
CA ILE A 8 -0.79 -5.46 -11.39
C ILE A 8 -2.17 -5.10 -10.83
N LEU A 9 -3.24 -5.33 -11.61
CA LEU A 9 -4.62 -5.11 -11.15
C LEU A 9 -4.99 -5.97 -9.94
N LYS A 10 -4.57 -7.23 -9.92
CA LYS A 10 -4.78 -8.11 -8.76
C LYS A 10 -4.01 -7.60 -7.54
N GLY A 11 -2.75 -7.16 -7.72
CA GLY A 11 -1.95 -6.56 -6.64
C GLY A 11 -2.60 -5.30 -6.06
N ALA A 12 -3.11 -4.42 -6.93
CA ALA A 12 -3.86 -3.24 -6.51
C ALA A 12 -5.14 -3.61 -5.74
N ASN A 13 -5.86 -4.65 -6.18
CA ASN A 13 -7.03 -5.15 -5.47
C ASN A 13 -6.71 -5.69 -4.07
N VAL A 14 -5.60 -6.43 -3.93
CA VAL A 14 -5.14 -6.92 -2.64
C VAL A 14 -4.81 -5.74 -1.72
N CYS A 15 -4.06 -4.76 -2.20
CA CYS A 15 -3.71 -3.57 -1.42
C CYS A 15 -4.97 -2.80 -1.01
N LYS A 16 -5.93 -2.63 -1.91
CA LYS A 16 -7.23 -1.99 -1.63
C LYS A 16 -7.94 -2.65 -0.45
N VAL A 17 -8.07 -3.98 -0.48
CA VAL A 17 -8.76 -4.74 0.58
C VAL A 17 -8.01 -4.65 1.90
N LEU A 18 -6.69 -4.84 1.87
CA LEU A 18 -5.85 -4.84 3.08
C LEU A 18 -5.70 -3.44 3.71
N SER A 19 -5.84 -2.38 2.92
CA SER A 19 -5.76 -1.01 3.41
C SER A 19 -7.12 -0.41 3.77
N GLY A 20 -8.22 -1.07 3.44
CA GLY A 20 -9.58 -0.52 3.57
C GLY A 20 -9.88 0.64 2.61
N SER A 21 -9.15 0.77 1.49
CA SER A 21 -9.33 1.88 0.54
C SER A 21 -10.64 1.77 -0.24
N PHE A 22 -11.28 2.91 -0.49
CA PHE A 22 -12.46 3.02 -1.36
C PHE A 22 -12.10 3.34 -2.83
N MET A 23 -10.83 3.65 -3.13
CA MET A 23 -10.40 3.98 -4.49
C MET A 23 -10.56 2.80 -5.46
N SER A 24 -10.66 3.11 -6.76
CA SER A 24 -10.62 2.06 -7.78
C SER A 24 -9.19 1.51 -7.92
N ASN A 25 -9.05 0.26 -8.37
CA ASN A 25 -7.73 -0.35 -8.59
C ASN A 25 -6.88 0.48 -9.57
N ILE A 26 -7.53 1.07 -10.58
CA ILE A 26 -6.87 1.93 -11.58
C ILE A 26 -6.35 3.21 -10.93
N ASP A 27 -7.15 3.84 -10.07
CA ASP A 27 -6.73 5.08 -9.40
C ASP A 27 -5.60 4.84 -8.40
N ILE A 28 -5.56 3.67 -7.74
CA ILE A 28 -4.45 3.26 -6.88
C ILE A 28 -3.16 3.15 -7.71
N ILE A 29 -3.20 2.44 -8.84
CA ILE A 29 -2.05 2.26 -9.74
C ILE A 29 -1.57 3.62 -10.25
N ASN A 30 -2.50 4.45 -10.75
CA ASN A 30 -2.18 5.78 -11.28
C ASN A 30 -1.62 6.70 -10.20
N GLY A 31 -2.20 6.67 -9.00
CA GLY A 31 -1.74 7.43 -7.85
C GLY A 31 -0.29 7.08 -7.50
N ALA A 32 0.03 5.79 -7.39
CA ALA A 32 1.39 5.33 -7.11
C ALA A 32 2.40 5.71 -8.22
N ASN A 33 1.98 5.66 -9.49
CA ASN A 33 2.82 6.04 -10.62
C ASN A 33 3.11 7.55 -10.69
N ARG A 34 2.23 8.39 -10.15
CA ARG A 34 2.41 9.86 -10.11
C ARG A 34 3.32 10.34 -8.99
N LEU A 35 3.66 9.49 -8.03
CA LEU A 35 4.56 9.85 -6.94
C LEU A 35 5.99 10.06 -7.44
N SER A 36 6.63 11.12 -6.97
CA SER A 36 8.06 11.35 -7.16
C SER A 36 8.89 10.27 -6.46
N ILE A 37 10.14 10.09 -6.88
CA ILE A 37 11.08 9.14 -6.25
C ILE A 37 11.23 9.40 -4.75
N ASN A 38 11.29 10.66 -4.33
CA ASN A 38 11.42 11.03 -2.93
C ASN A 38 10.17 10.68 -2.12
N GLN A 39 8.97 10.90 -2.69
CA GLN A 39 7.72 10.47 -2.05
C GLN A 39 7.67 8.96 -1.90
N LYS A 40 8.04 8.20 -2.94
CA LYS A 40 8.08 6.73 -2.87
C LYS A 40 9.03 6.24 -1.78
N LYS A 41 10.25 6.78 -1.70
CA LYS A 41 11.22 6.44 -0.64
C LYS A 41 10.67 6.71 0.75
N ASN A 42 10.06 7.88 0.96
CA ASN A 42 9.47 8.24 2.25
C ASN A 42 8.31 7.31 2.64
N ILE A 43 7.43 6.98 1.68
CA ILE A 43 6.33 6.02 1.90
C ILE A 43 6.88 4.64 2.26
N ILE A 44 7.89 4.15 1.54
CA ILE A 44 8.49 2.83 1.80
C ILE A 44 8.98 2.77 3.24
N LEU A 45 9.77 3.75 3.68
CA LEU A 45 10.29 3.78 5.06
C LEU A 45 9.16 3.77 6.09
N LYS A 46 8.16 4.65 5.95
CA LYS A 46 7.06 4.76 6.91
C LYS A 46 6.15 3.53 6.94
N VAL A 47 5.88 2.93 5.78
CA VAL A 47 5.05 1.71 5.70
C VAL A 47 5.83 0.49 6.18
N GLU A 48 7.13 0.43 5.94
CA GLU A 48 8.01 -0.62 6.44
C GLU A 48 8.00 -0.69 7.97
N ASP A 49 8.05 0.46 8.66
CA ASP A 49 7.93 0.53 10.12
C ASP A 49 6.59 -0.03 10.62
N ILE A 50 5.49 0.26 9.93
CA ILE A 50 4.15 -0.27 10.27
C ILE A 50 4.07 -1.79 10.09
N VAL A 51 4.72 -2.33 9.05
CA VAL A 51 4.65 -3.74 8.68
C VAL A 51 5.58 -4.61 9.52
N LYS A 52 6.77 -4.12 9.89
CA LYS A 52 7.77 -4.88 10.64
C LYS A 52 7.41 -5.13 12.11
N ASP A 53 6.60 -4.27 12.72
CA ASP A 53 6.37 -4.27 14.18
C ASP A 53 5.31 -5.25 14.68
N ARG A 54 5.08 -6.36 13.98
CA ARG A 54 3.93 -7.24 14.25
C ARG A 54 4.32 -8.71 14.39
N ASP A 55 4.86 -9.06 15.55
CA ASP A 55 5.01 -10.46 15.98
C ASP A 55 3.66 -11.02 16.48
N MET A 56 2.68 -11.10 15.58
CA MET A 56 1.36 -11.62 15.90
C MET A 56 0.68 -12.26 14.68
N PRO A 57 -0.28 -13.18 14.92
CA PRO A 57 -1.10 -13.75 13.85
C PRO A 57 -1.77 -12.71 12.96
N PHE A 58 -1.91 -13.01 11.67
CA PHE A 58 -2.42 -12.07 10.66
C PHE A 58 -3.81 -11.51 10.98
N ASP A 59 -4.71 -12.31 11.55
CA ASP A 59 -6.04 -11.90 11.97
C ASP A 59 -6.02 -10.82 13.07
N LYS A 60 -4.98 -10.80 13.90
CA LYS A 60 -4.75 -9.75 14.91
C LYS A 60 -3.95 -8.58 14.35
N ALA A 61 -3.00 -8.86 13.46
CA ALA A 61 -2.17 -7.84 12.82
C ALA A 61 -2.97 -6.99 11.83
N SER A 62 -3.87 -7.58 11.04
CA SER A 62 -4.54 -6.92 9.93
C SER A 62 -5.38 -5.70 10.37
N PRO A 63 -6.20 -5.76 11.44
CA PRO A 63 -6.94 -4.58 11.90
C PRO A 63 -6.04 -3.40 12.28
N LEU A 64 -4.93 -3.64 13.00
CA LEU A 64 -4.07 -2.51 13.35
C LEU A 64 -3.24 -2.03 12.15
N LEU A 65 -2.96 -2.88 11.15
CA LEU A 65 -2.31 -2.46 9.91
C LEU A 65 -3.19 -1.45 9.17
N VAL A 66 -4.50 -1.73 9.09
CA VAL A 66 -5.48 -0.82 8.50
C VAL A 66 -5.51 0.52 9.26
N VAL A 67 -5.51 0.47 10.60
CA VAL A 67 -5.52 1.68 11.45
C VAL A 67 -4.27 2.53 11.21
N ASP A 68 -3.09 1.94 11.29
CA ASP A 68 -1.83 2.67 11.12
C ASP A 68 -1.68 3.23 9.71
N LEU A 69 -2.08 2.48 8.68
CA LEU A 69 -2.13 2.98 7.30
C LEU A 69 -3.11 4.15 7.16
N HIS A 70 -4.24 4.14 7.86
CA HIS A 70 -5.17 5.28 7.86
C HIS A 70 -4.58 6.51 8.55
N VAL A 71 -3.92 6.36 9.70
CA VAL A 71 -3.23 7.46 10.37
C VAL A 71 -2.18 8.06 9.43
N LEU A 72 -1.37 7.22 8.80
CA LEU A 72 -0.37 7.64 7.83
C LEU A 72 -1.00 8.31 6.60
N SER A 73 -2.14 7.80 6.12
CA SER A 73 -2.87 8.38 4.98
C SER A 73 -3.29 9.82 5.22
N VAL A 74 -3.72 10.13 6.46
CA VAL A 74 -4.10 11.48 6.88
C VAL A 74 -2.86 12.38 6.97
N GLU A 75 -1.77 11.89 7.56
CA GLU A 75 -0.52 12.64 7.68
C GLU A 75 0.04 13.01 6.29
N MET A 76 0.11 12.04 5.38
CA MET A 76 0.70 12.21 4.07
C MET A 76 -0.25 12.80 3.02
N LYS A 77 -1.56 12.87 3.33
CA LYS A 77 -2.63 13.23 2.40
C LYS A 77 -2.62 12.35 1.13
N ILE A 78 -2.41 11.05 1.33
CA ILE A 78 -2.35 10.03 0.26
C ILE A 78 -3.22 8.86 0.70
N ASP A 79 -4.09 8.37 -0.19
CA ASP A 79 -4.97 7.24 0.10
C ASP A 79 -4.19 6.00 0.60
N PRO A 80 -4.69 5.28 1.62
CA PRO A 80 -3.98 4.15 2.21
C PRO A 80 -3.72 3.00 1.22
N GLY A 81 -4.55 2.85 0.19
CA GLY A 81 -4.33 1.89 -0.90
C GLY A 81 -3.13 2.25 -1.76
N ILE A 82 -2.92 3.55 -2.04
CA ILE A 82 -1.74 4.05 -2.75
C ILE A 82 -0.49 3.84 -1.90
N LEU A 83 -0.55 4.11 -0.60
CA LEU A 83 0.57 3.91 0.33
C LEU A 83 1.04 2.46 0.33
N LEU A 84 0.12 1.53 0.58
CA LEU A 84 0.43 0.10 0.65
C LEU A 84 0.86 -0.46 -0.71
N PHE A 85 0.20 -0.07 -1.80
CA PHE A 85 0.59 -0.50 -3.15
C PHE A 85 1.99 0.01 -3.54
N THR A 86 2.33 1.25 -3.18
CA THR A 86 3.67 1.81 -3.40
C THR A 86 4.71 1.01 -2.66
N TYR A 87 4.46 0.66 -1.39
CA TYR A 87 5.34 -0.21 -0.61
C TYR A 87 5.51 -1.58 -1.28
N VAL A 88 4.44 -2.32 -1.56
CA VAL A 88 4.52 -3.68 -2.10
C VAL A 88 5.19 -3.75 -3.47
N THR A 89 5.01 -2.74 -4.32
CA THR A 89 5.58 -2.76 -5.69
C THR A 89 7.01 -2.25 -5.81
N ASN A 90 7.55 -1.61 -4.76
CA ASN A 90 8.89 -1.02 -4.77
C ASN A 90 9.79 -1.52 -3.62
N SER A 91 9.22 -2.25 -2.67
CA SER A 91 9.98 -2.96 -1.65
C SER A 91 10.26 -4.37 -2.18
N ASN A 92 11.45 -4.91 -1.93
CA ASN A 92 11.87 -6.23 -2.40
C ASN A 92 11.13 -7.40 -1.70
N PHE A 93 9.85 -7.26 -1.37
CA PHE A 93 9.03 -8.34 -0.85
C PHE A 93 8.44 -9.14 -2.02
N ILE A 94 9.22 -10.16 -2.41
CA ILE A 94 8.91 -11.28 -3.33
C ILE A 94 8.95 -10.93 -4.82
#